data_AF-A0A835G910-F1
#
_entry.id   AF-A0A835G910-F1
#
_cell.length_a   1.000
_cell.length_b   1.000
_cell.length_c   1.000
_cell.angle_alpha   90.00
_cell.angle_beta   90.00
_cell.angle_gamma   90.00
#
_symmetry.space_group_name_H-M   'P 1'
#
loop_
_entity.id
_entity.type
_entity.pdbx_description
1 polymer ?
#
loop_
_entity_poly.entity_id
_entity_poly.type
_entity_poly.pdbx_seq_one_letter_code
_entity_poly.pdbx_strand_id
1 'polypeptide(L)'
;MEMIFPNEVWLEIFKKIDMQKLMELRLVCHQFYDLIEYLLNTNPEWKVLADETILYECLEMTMQRAYPYELVSHWMDIHDPVLWRGTYLSYKKWQKVLVNTFTQDTIDTTASFGNISCICTFDTFIAIAFDNGFIAVYSIDDISNPFYVANHGNDLVQVEFWYADGKVMVVSVGVDCALKFWDTQSKNEISSNGFFANSISSGECRHFCIGDMGGILTSYERVDNLYNIGT
;
A
#
# COMPACT_ATOMS: atom_id res chain seq x y z
N MET A 1 -15.86 19.25 41.76
CA MET A 1 -14.53 19.05 41.15
C MET A 1 -14.33 17.54 41.16
N GLU A 2 -14.55 16.88 40.02
CA GLU A 2 -14.35 15.43 39.94
C GLU A 2 -12.86 15.14 40.16
N MET A 3 -12.56 14.35 41.18
CA MET A 3 -11.19 13.90 41.42
C MET A 3 -10.88 12.83 40.40
N ILE A 4 -10.18 13.21 39.33
CA ILE A 4 -9.59 12.28 38.37
C ILE A 4 -8.32 11.72 39.02
N PHE A 5 -8.14 10.40 38.98
CA PHE A 5 -6.90 9.78 39.46
C PHE A 5 -5.68 10.33 38.69
N PRO A 6 -4.52 10.50 39.34
CA PRO A 6 -3.27 10.81 38.65
C PRO A 6 -2.90 9.77 37.59
N ASN A 7 -2.14 10.18 36.57
CA ASN A 7 -1.73 9.31 35.46
C ASN A 7 -0.98 8.06 35.94
N GLU A 8 -0.17 8.19 37.00
CA GLU A 8 0.61 7.10 37.58
C GLU A 8 -0.32 6.00 38.14
N VAL A 9 -1.42 6.40 38.77
CA VAL A 9 -2.42 5.46 39.31
C VAL A 9 -3.13 4.74 38.17
N TRP A 10 -3.48 5.45 37.09
CA TRP A 10 -4.06 4.83 35.90
C TRP A 10 -3.11 3.83 35.23
N LEU A 11 -1.83 4.16 35.12
CA LEU A 11 -0.83 3.25 34.55
C LEU A 11 -0.72 1.96 35.36
N GLU A 12 -0.75 2.03 36.70
CA GLU A 12 -0.74 0.85 37.55
C GLU A 12 -2.03 0.02 37.42
N ILE A 13 -3.18 0.66 37.25
CA ILE A 13 -4.45 -0.02 36.96
C ILE A 13 -4.37 -0.74 35.61
N PHE A 14 -3.95 -0.04 34.56
CA PHE A 14 -3.86 -0.56 33.20
C PHE A 14 -2.88 -1.74 33.07
N LYS A 15 -1.77 -1.74 33.83
CA LYS A 15 -0.85 -2.89 33.91
C LYS A 15 -1.49 -4.18 34.43
N LYS A 16 -2.65 -4.12 35.10
CA LYS A 16 -3.39 -5.28 35.60
C LYS A 16 -4.48 -5.76 34.64
N ILE A 17 -4.71 -5.04 33.55
CA ILE A 17 -5.74 -5.36 32.55
C ILE A 17 -5.08 -6.18 31.45
N ASP A 18 -5.80 -7.20 30.96
CA ASP A 18 -5.34 -7.98 29.82
C ASP A 18 -5.21 -7.09 28.56
N MET A 19 -4.26 -7.44 27.70
CA MET A 19 -3.88 -6.62 26.55
C MET A 19 -5.04 -6.39 25.57
N GLN A 20 -5.98 -7.34 25.46
CA GLN A 20 -7.15 -7.20 24.60
C GLN A 20 -8.09 -6.11 25.12
N LYS A 21 -8.48 -6.17 26.40
CA LYS A 21 -9.30 -5.11 27.02
C LYS A 21 -8.57 -3.78 27.04
N LEU A 22 -7.25 -3.79 27.21
CA LEU A 22 -6.44 -2.58 27.17
C LEU A 22 -6.54 -1.89 25.79
N MET A 23 -6.55 -2.66 24.70
CA MET A 23 -6.77 -2.12 23.35
C MET A 23 -8.15 -1.50 23.18
N GLU A 24 -9.20 -2.06 23.79
CA GLU A 24 -10.57 -1.51 23.75
C GLU A 24 -10.69 -0.20 24.54
N LEU A 25 -10.01 -0.11 25.70
CA LEU A 25 -10.03 1.07 26.56
C LEU A 25 -9.41 2.33 25.91
N ARG A 26 -8.61 2.17 24.85
CA ARG A 26 -8.08 3.28 24.03
C ARG A 26 -9.18 4.15 23.43
N LEU A 27 -10.38 3.60 23.24
CA LEU A 27 -11.51 4.28 22.61
C LEU A 27 -12.33 5.12 23.60
N VAL A 28 -12.03 5.07 24.91
CA VAL A 28 -12.81 5.76 25.95
C VAL A 28 -12.59 7.28 25.91
N CYS A 29 -11.34 7.73 25.96
CA CYS A 29 -10.98 9.15 25.89
C CYS A 29 -9.50 9.33 25.49
N HIS A 30 -9.12 10.55 25.11
CA HIS A 30 -7.75 10.88 24.70
C HIS A 30 -6.71 10.58 25.79
N GLN A 31 -7.00 10.88 27.06
CA GLN A 31 -6.08 10.59 28.15
C GLN A 31 -5.82 9.08 28.29
N PHE A 32 -6.85 8.25 28.16
CA PHE A 32 -6.71 6.79 28.17
C PHE A 32 -5.89 6.32 26.99
N TYR A 33 -6.17 6.85 25.79
CA TYR A 33 -5.39 6.56 24.60
C TYR A 33 -3.90 6.79 24.82
N ASP A 34 -3.50 7.97 25.32
CA ASP A 34 -2.09 8.32 25.52
C ASP A 34 -1.39 7.40 26.53
N LEU A 35 -2.03 7.16 27.68
CA LEU A 35 -1.46 6.32 28.75
C LEU A 35 -1.36 4.86 28.32
N ILE A 36 -2.37 4.36 27.60
CA ILE A 36 -2.37 3.01 27.08
C ILE A 36 -1.33 2.86 25.98
N GLU A 37 -1.24 3.80 25.04
CA GLU A 37 -0.20 3.77 24.00
C GLU A 37 1.20 3.77 24.60
N TYR A 38 1.44 4.57 25.64
CA TYR A 38 2.70 4.54 26.38
C TYR A 38 3.01 3.13 26.94
N LEU A 39 2.04 2.49 27.60
CA LEU A 39 2.22 1.13 28.12
C LEU A 39 2.45 0.10 27.01
N LEU A 40 1.65 0.16 25.95
CA LEU A 40 1.76 -0.79 24.84
C LEU A 40 3.09 -0.63 24.09
N ASN A 41 3.60 0.58 23.93
CA ASN A 41 4.86 0.84 23.24
C ASN A 41 6.10 0.56 24.10
N THR A 42 5.92 0.33 25.40
CA THR A 42 7.02 -0.02 26.32
C THR A 42 6.96 -1.46 26.81
N ASN A 43 5.92 -2.23 26.47
CA ASN A 43 5.75 -3.60 26.96
C ASN A 43 6.63 -4.60 26.18
N PRO A 44 7.65 -5.22 26.79
CA PRO A 44 8.51 -6.19 26.11
C PRO A 44 7.80 -7.52 25.79
N GLU A 45 6.62 -7.79 26.37
CA GLU A 45 5.85 -9.02 26.13
C GLU A 45 5.41 -9.18 24.68
N TRP A 46 5.40 -8.10 23.88
CA TRP A 46 5.10 -8.20 22.44
C TRP A 46 6.04 -9.14 21.70
N LYS A 47 7.32 -9.19 22.08
CA LYS A 47 8.28 -10.12 21.51
C LYS A 47 7.89 -11.56 21.81
N VAL A 48 7.58 -11.85 23.08
CA VAL A 48 7.15 -13.18 23.54
C VAL A 48 5.87 -13.60 22.80
N LEU A 49 4.87 -12.71 22.70
CA LEU A 49 3.63 -12.98 21.99
C LEU A 49 3.85 -13.26 20.50
N ALA A 50 4.73 -12.49 19.84
CA ALA A 50 5.08 -12.71 18.45
C ALA A 50 5.78 -14.06 18.26
N ASP A 51 6.80 -14.35 19.08
CA ASP A 51 7.57 -15.59 19.04
C ASP A 51 6.71 -16.85 19.29
N GLU A 52 5.71 -16.76 20.19
CA GLU A 52 4.81 -17.88 20.49
C GLU A 52 3.70 -18.09 19.45
N THR A 53 3.27 -17.02 18.75
CA THR A 53 2.09 -17.07 17.88
C THR A 53 2.43 -17.18 16.38
N ILE A 54 3.58 -16.63 15.98
CA ILE A 54 4.02 -16.57 14.58
C ILE A 54 5.05 -17.67 14.36
N LEU A 55 4.92 -18.41 13.27
CA LEU A 55 5.95 -19.38 12.89
C LEU A 55 7.28 -18.67 12.71
N TYR A 56 8.34 -19.27 13.23
CA TYR A 56 9.69 -18.70 13.22
C TYR A 56 10.14 -18.28 11.81
N GLU A 57 9.84 -19.11 10.81
CA GLU A 57 10.16 -18.87 9.39
C GLU A 57 9.35 -17.72 8.79
N CYS A 58 8.27 -17.30 9.43
CA CYS A 58 7.38 -16.23 8.98
C CYS A 58 7.62 -14.89 9.71
N LEU A 59 8.39 -14.88 10.80
CA LEU A 59 8.61 -13.68 11.62
C LEU A 59 9.24 -12.54 10.81
N GLU A 60 10.33 -12.83 10.11
CA GLU A 60 11.04 -11.82 9.30
C GLU A 60 10.12 -11.21 8.24
N MET A 61 9.43 -12.05 7.45
CA MET A 61 8.49 -11.57 6.42
C MET A 61 7.33 -10.79 7.02
N THR A 62 6.82 -11.20 8.19
CA THR A 62 5.73 -10.48 8.87
C THR A 62 6.20 -9.11 9.33
N MET A 63 7.42 -9.02 9.86
CA MET A 63 8.01 -7.78 10.32
C MET A 63 8.31 -6.84 9.15
N GLN A 64 8.89 -7.34 8.06
CA GLN A 64 9.09 -6.59 6.82
C GLN A 64 7.77 -6.08 6.22
N ARG A 65 6.68 -6.87 6.29
CA ARG A 65 5.35 -6.40 5.87
C ARG A 65 4.75 -5.35 6.80
N ALA A 66 5.01 -5.45 8.10
CA ALA A 66 4.57 -4.44 9.07
C ALA A 66 5.34 -3.13 8.92
N TYR A 67 6.60 -3.20 8.49
CA TYR A 67 7.54 -2.10 8.39
C TYR A 67 8.33 -2.15 7.08
N PRO A 68 7.69 -1.89 5.93
CA PRO A 68 8.33 -2.04 4.61
C PRO A 68 9.50 -1.09 4.37
N TYR A 69 9.61 -0.03 5.18
CA TYR A 69 10.67 0.98 5.09
C TYR A 69 11.85 0.71 6.04
N GLU A 70 11.73 -0.26 6.95
CA GLU A 70 12.79 -0.62 7.89
C GLU A 70 13.61 -1.79 7.34
N LEU A 71 14.94 -1.67 7.38
CA LEU A 71 15.82 -2.76 6.97
C LEU A 71 15.90 -3.80 8.09
N VAL A 72 15.01 -4.79 8.03
CA VAL A 72 14.96 -5.91 8.98
C VAL A 72 15.73 -7.10 8.40
N SER A 73 17.03 -7.19 8.68
CA SER A 73 17.88 -8.32 8.29
C SER A 73 18.31 -9.22 9.46
N HIS A 74 18.18 -8.73 10.70
CA HIS A 74 18.57 -9.43 11.92
C HIS A 74 17.51 -9.27 13.00
N TRP A 75 16.29 -9.76 12.73
CA TRP A 75 15.14 -9.52 13.60
C TRP A 75 15.33 -10.04 15.03
N MET A 76 16.19 -11.03 15.26
CA MET A 76 16.48 -11.57 16.60
C MET A 76 17.06 -10.52 17.55
N ASP A 77 17.87 -9.61 17.01
CA ASP A 77 18.59 -8.57 17.75
C ASP A 77 17.70 -7.32 18.00
N ILE A 78 16.47 -7.33 17.48
CA ILE A 78 15.52 -6.25 17.68
C ILE A 78 14.95 -6.35 19.11
N HIS A 79 15.13 -5.28 19.86
CA HIS A 79 14.58 -5.10 21.21
C HIS A 79 13.49 -4.04 21.28
N ASP A 80 13.18 -3.36 20.17
CA ASP A 80 12.16 -2.31 20.12
C ASP A 80 10.75 -2.92 20.28
N PRO A 81 10.05 -2.65 21.40
CA PRO A 81 8.71 -3.19 21.62
C PRO A 81 7.68 -2.72 20.59
N VAL A 82 7.88 -1.54 19.97
CA VAL A 82 6.99 -1.01 18.94
C VAL A 82 7.06 -1.88 17.69
N LEU A 83 8.27 -2.24 17.24
CA LEU A 83 8.44 -3.14 16.09
C LEU A 83 7.80 -4.50 16.36
N TRP A 84 7.98 -5.06 17.55
CA TRP A 84 7.35 -6.32 17.94
C TRP A 84 5.82 -6.23 18.00
N ARG A 85 5.29 -5.14 18.56
CA ARG A 85 3.85 -4.86 18.59
C ARG A 85 3.25 -4.82 17.19
N GLY A 86 3.83 -4.04 16.28
CA GLY A 86 3.31 -3.93 14.91
C GLY A 86 3.42 -5.24 14.14
N THR A 87 4.48 -6.02 14.38
CA THR A 87 4.64 -7.38 13.80
C THR A 87 3.52 -8.30 14.24
N TYR A 88 3.25 -8.38 15.55
CA TYR A 88 2.17 -9.19 16.10
C TYR A 88 0.79 -8.75 15.59
N LEU A 89 0.51 -7.44 15.58
CA LEU A 89 -0.76 -6.90 15.10
C LEU A 89 -0.95 -7.12 13.59
N SER A 90 0.11 -7.00 12.79
CA SER A 90 0.12 -7.35 11.37
C SER A 90 -0.27 -8.81 11.16
N TYR A 91 0.37 -9.73 11.88
CA TYR A 91 0.00 -11.15 11.84
C TYR A 91 -1.47 -11.39 12.20
N LYS A 92 -1.96 -10.79 13.29
CA LYS A 92 -3.38 -10.91 13.69
C LYS A 92 -4.33 -10.36 12.63
N LYS A 93 -3.96 -9.27 11.94
CA LYS A 93 -4.72 -8.75 10.80
C LYS A 93 -4.81 -9.80 9.68
N TRP A 94 -3.70 -10.44 9.32
CA TRP A 94 -3.67 -11.49 8.29
C TRP A 94 -4.46 -12.73 8.69
N GLN A 95 -4.39 -13.16 9.96
CA GLN A 95 -5.23 -14.26 10.46
C GLN A 95 -6.72 -13.95 10.29
N LYS A 96 -7.13 -12.70 10.57
CA LYS A 96 -8.52 -12.27 10.38
C LYS A 96 -8.96 -12.33 8.92
N VAL A 97 -8.08 -12.00 7.96
CA VAL A 97 -8.39 -12.12 6.52
C VAL A 97 -8.76 -13.55 6.13
N LEU A 98 -8.17 -14.57 6.78
CA LEU A 98 -8.45 -15.98 6.48
C LEU A 98 -9.78 -16.49 7.03
N VAL A 99 -10.31 -15.85 8.09
CA VAL A 99 -11.53 -16.30 8.77
C VAL A 99 -12.73 -15.38 8.55
N ASN A 100 -12.49 -14.13 8.17
CA ASN A 100 -13.54 -13.16 7.92
C ASN A 100 -14.22 -13.48 6.58
N THR A 101 -15.53 -13.34 6.57
CA THR A 101 -16.29 -13.30 5.32
C THR A 101 -15.86 -12.07 4.52
N PHE A 102 -15.54 -12.26 3.24
CA PHE A 102 -15.28 -11.16 2.32
C PHE A 102 -16.57 -10.81 1.56
N THR A 103 -16.71 -9.55 1.19
CA THR A 103 -17.67 -9.12 0.19
C THR A 103 -17.07 -9.39 -1.18
N GLN A 104 -17.85 -10.05 -2.04
CA GLN A 104 -17.47 -10.25 -3.43
C GLN A 104 -18.20 -9.21 -4.26
N ASP A 105 -17.44 -8.35 -4.91
CA ASP A 105 -17.93 -7.43 -5.92
C ASP A 105 -17.47 -7.88 -7.30
N THR A 106 -18.13 -7.40 -8.35
CA THR A 106 -17.80 -7.76 -9.74
C THR A 106 -17.88 -6.52 -10.62
N ILE A 107 -16.78 -6.26 -11.34
CA ILE A 107 -16.74 -5.24 -12.39
C ILE A 107 -17.15 -5.93 -13.69
N ASP A 108 -18.33 -5.59 -14.20
CA ASP A 108 -18.78 -6.10 -15.50
C ASP A 108 -18.21 -5.24 -16.63
N THR A 109 -17.10 -5.70 -17.21
CA THR A 109 -16.40 -5.02 -18.30
C THR A 109 -16.93 -5.41 -19.68
N THR A 110 -17.85 -6.38 -19.76
CA THR A 110 -17.93 -7.32 -20.89
C THR A 110 -18.65 -6.81 -22.15
N ALA A 111 -19.22 -5.61 -22.15
CA ALA A 111 -19.93 -5.10 -23.33
C ALA A 111 -19.14 -4.11 -24.20
N SER A 112 -18.05 -3.49 -23.72
CA SER A 112 -17.43 -2.35 -24.41
C SER A 112 -15.92 -2.40 -24.62
N PHE A 113 -15.17 -3.16 -23.82
CA PHE A 113 -13.70 -3.04 -23.81
C PHE A 113 -12.91 -4.27 -24.28
N GLY A 114 -13.52 -5.43 -24.51
CA GLY A 114 -12.77 -6.64 -24.94
C GLY A 114 -12.34 -7.54 -23.79
N ASN A 115 -11.33 -8.41 -24.02
CA ASN A 115 -10.84 -9.33 -22.99
C ASN A 115 -9.83 -8.63 -22.08
N ILE A 116 -9.84 -8.98 -20.79
CA ILE A 116 -8.86 -8.46 -19.84
C ILE A 116 -7.48 -9.06 -20.14
N SER A 117 -6.47 -8.21 -20.33
CA SER A 117 -5.08 -8.62 -20.56
C SER A 117 -4.26 -8.57 -19.27
N CYS A 118 -4.35 -7.48 -18.51
CA CYS A 118 -3.68 -7.32 -17.23
C CYS A 118 -4.45 -6.40 -16.26
N ILE A 119 -4.13 -6.51 -14.97
CA ILE A 119 -4.77 -5.75 -13.89
C ILE A 119 -3.68 -5.25 -12.94
N CYS A 120 -3.82 -4.03 -12.45
CA CYS A 120 -3.00 -3.49 -11.38
C CYS A 120 -3.90 -2.75 -10.37
N THR A 121 -3.49 -2.72 -9.10
CA THR A 121 -4.23 -2.05 -8.02
C THR A 121 -3.29 -1.15 -7.23
N PHE A 122 -3.76 0.03 -6.84
CA PHE A 122 -3.03 0.93 -5.96
C PHE A 122 -4.01 1.71 -5.09
N ASP A 123 -3.85 1.61 -3.77
CA ASP A 123 -4.72 2.25 -2.78
C ASP A 123 -6.22 1.98 -3.07
N THR A 124 -6.99 3.01 -3.43
CA THR A 124 -8.41 2.89 -3.78
C THR A 124 -8.67 2.71 -5.27
N PHE A 125 -7.64 2.47 -6.09
CA PHE A 125 -7.76 2.40 -7.55
C PHE A 125 -7.48 1.01 -8.09
N ILE A 126 -8.22 0.66 -9.15
CA ILE A 126 -8.05 -0.57 -9.92
C ILE A 126 -7.90 -0.17 -11.39
N ALA A 127 -6.76 -0.49 -12.01
CA ALA A 127 -6.55 -0.36 -13.44
C ALA A 127 -6.75 -1.73 -14.11
N ILE A 128 -7.66 -1.80 -15.07
CA ILE A 128 -7.92 -2.98 -15.89
C ILE A 128 -7.54 -2.64 -17.33
N ALA A 129 -6.57 -3.35 -17.87
CA ALA A 129 -6.15 -3.24 -19.25
C ALA A 129 -6.78 -4.36 -20.08
N PHE A 130 -7.05 -4.04 -21.34
CA PHE A 130 -7.72 -4.93 -22.29
C PHE A 130 -6.83 -5.26 -23.48
N ASP A 131 -7.16 -6.35 -24.16
CA ASP A 131 -6.45 -6.86 -25.33
C ASP A 131 -6.45 -5.89 -26.52
N ASN A 132 -7.42 -4.98 -26.61
CA ASN A 132 -7.50 -3.95 -27.66
C ASN A 132 -6.80 -2.62 -27.31
N GLY A 133 -6.05 -2.58 -26.21
CA GLY A 133 -5.30 -1.40 -25.79
C GLY A 133 -6.04 -0.40 -24.92
N PHE A 134 -7.33 -0.63 -24.61
CA PHE A 134 -8.02 0.20 -23.62
C PHE A 134 -7.51 -0.08 -22.21
N ILE A 135 -7.54 0.96 -21.38
CA ILE A 135 -7.26 0.89 -19.95
C ILE A 135 -8.42 1.58 -19.24
N ALA A 136 -9.17 0.84 -18.43
CA ALA A 136 -10.22 1.38 -17.59
C ALA A 136 -9.74 1.44 -16.15
N VAL A 137 -9.82 2.62 -15.53
CA VAL A 137 -9.42 2.83 -14.14
C VAL A 137 -10.67 3.09 -13.31
N TYR A 138 -10.85 2.29 -12.26
CA TYR A 138 -11.98 2.31 -11.33
C TYR A 138 -11.54 2.80 -9.96
N SER A 139 -12.48 3.37 -9.20
CA SER A 139 -12.33 3.55 -7.76
C SER A 139 -12.99 2.39 -7.04
N ILE A 140 -12.41 1.91 -5.94
CA ILE A 140 -13.02 0.90 -5.07
C ILE A 140 -14.33 1.44 -4.46
N ASP A 141 -14.43 2.76 -4.26
CA ASP A 141 -15.63 3.41 -3.73
C ASP A 141 -16.80 3.39 -4.73
N ASP A 142 -16.50 3.35 -6.03
CA ASP A 142 -17.48 3.27 -7.12
C ASP A 142 -16.94 2.45 -8.29
N ILE A 143 -17.24 1.17 -8.26
CA ILE A 143 -16.86 0.21 -9.29
C ILE A 143 -17.87 0.14 -10.45
N SER A 144 -18.97 0.91 -10.39
CA SER A 144 -20.03 0.83 -11.39
C SER A 144 -19.58 1.38 -12.75
N ASN A 145 -18.67 2.36 -12.73
CA ASN A 145 -18.16 3.02 -13.92
C ASN A 145 -16.66 3.34 -13.73
N PRO A 146 -15.85 3.27 -14.81
CA PRO A 146 -14.48 3.72 -14.72
C PRO A 146 -14.45 5.24 -14.54
N PHE A 147 -13.68 5.73 -13.58
CA PHE A 147 -13.47 7.17 -13.39
C PHE A 147 -12.60 7.76 -14.50
N TYR A 148 -11.77 6.94 -15.15
CA TYR A 148 -10.88 7.31 -16.25
C TYR A 148 -10.73 6.14 -17.23
N VAL A 149 -10.72 6.45 -18.53
CA VAL A 149 -10.44 5.48 -19.60
C VAL A 149 -9.35 6.05 -20.50
N ALA A 150 -8.27 5.30 -20.68
CA ALA A 150 -7.20 5.61 -21.61
C ALA A 150 -7.18 4.61 -22.77
N ASN A 151 -6.52 4.98 -23.87
CA ASN A 151 -6.31 4.08 -25.01
C ASN A 151 -4.84 4.08 -25.41
N HIS A 152 -4.17 2.97 -25.17
CA HIS A 152 -2.79 2.75 -25.57
C HIS A 152 -2.63 2.73 -27.10
N GLY A 153 -3.62 2.16 -27.81
CA GLY A 153 -3.66 2.04 -29.26
C GLY A 153 -3.13 0.72 -29.82
N ASN A 154 -2.54 -0.13 -28.97
CA ASN A 154 -2.07 -1.48 -29.28
C ASN A 154 -2.35 -2.40 -28.09
N ASP A 155 -2.31 -3.71 -28.32
CA ASP A 155 -2.46 -4.74 -27.30
C ASP A 155 -1.49 -4.51 -26.14
N LEU A 156 -2.02 -4.61 -24.91
CA LEU A 156 -1.28 -4.32 -23.69
C LEU A 156 -0.64 -5.57 -23.09
N VAL A 157 0.63 -5.45 -22.75
CA VAL A 157 1.39 -6.48 -22.04
C VAL A 157 1.31 -6.26 -20.54
N GLN A 158 1.42 -5.01 -20.07
CA GLN A 158 1.41 -4.69 -18.65
C GLN A 158 0.87 -3.28 -18.39
N VAL A 159 0.25 -3.12 -17.23
CA VAL A 159 -0.19 -1.84 -16.66
C VAL A 159 0.29 -1.76 -15.21
N GLU A 160 0.80 -0.61 -14.79
CA GLU A 160 1.23 -0.36 -13.42
C GLU A 160 0.78 1.02 -12.95
N PHE A 161 0.48 1.14 -11.66
CA PHE A 161 0.38 2.44 -11.04
C PHE A 161 1.77 2.96 -10.69
N TRP A 162 2.01 4.23 -10.99
CA TRP A 162 3.23 4.94 -10.60
C TRP A 162 2.86 6.15 -9.75
N TYR A 163 3.35 6.15 -8.50
CA TYR A 163 3.13 7.23 -7.57
C TYR A 163 4.37 8.11 -7.46
N ALA A 164 4.19 9.40 -7.73
CA ALA A 164 5.23 10.41 -7.60
C ALA A 164 4.61 11.71 -7.10
N ASP A 165 5.18 12.30 -6.04
CA ASP A 165 4.86 13.65 -5.55
C ASP A 165 3.37 13.85 -5.19
N GLY A 166 2.75 12.84 -4.57
CA GLY A 166 1.32 12.92 -4.24
C GLY A 166 0.39 12.63 -5.41
N LYS A 167 0.92 12.34 -6.60
CA LYS A 167 0.14 12.11 -7.82
C LYS A 167 0.21 10.66 -8.24
N VAL A 168 -0.96 10.11 -8.58
CA VAL A 168 -1.12 8.76 -9.10
C VAL A 168 -1.15 8.83 -10.62
N MET A 169 -0.24 8.10 -11.26
CA MET A 169 -0.22 7.91 -12.71
C MET A 169 -0.44 6.44 -13.04
N VAL A 170 -0.88 6.18 -14.26
CA VAL A 170 -0.85 4.85 -14.85
C VAL A 170 0.28 4.82 -15.87
N VAL A 171 1.06 3.75 -15.85
CA VAL A 171 2.06 3.43 -16.87
C VAL A 171 1.59 2.18 -17.57
N SER A 172 1.69 2.17 -18.90
CA SER A 172 1.27 1.03 -19.71
C SER A 172 2.32 0.72 -20.75
N VAL A 173 2.54 -0.57 -21.00
CA VAL A 173 3.45 -1.08 -22.03
C VAL A 173 2.70 -1.98 -23.00
N GLY A 174 2.85 -1.68 -24.29
CA GLY A 174 2.24 -2.44 -25.38
C GLY A 174 3.14 -3.57 -25.90
N VAL A 175 2.59 -4.40 -26.77
CA VAL A 175 3.33 -5.45 -27.51
C VAL A 175 4.41 -4.88 -28.45
N ASP A 176 4.28 -3.62 -28.82
CA ASP A 176 5.26 -2.83 -29.58
C ASP A 176 6.39 -2.28 -28.71
N CYS A 177 6.42 -2.66 -27.42
CA CYS A 177 7.33 -2.16 -26.39
C CYS A 177 7.18 -0.67 -26.10
N ALA A 178 6.15 0.01 -26.63
CA ALA A 178 5.95 1.43 -26.39
C ALA A 178 5.45 1.65 -24.95
N LEU A 179 6.06 2.62 -24.26
CA LEU A 179 5.61 3.05 -22.94
C LEU A 179 4.77 4.31 -23.04
N LYS A 180 3.66 4.31 -22.32
CA LYS A 180 2.79 5.49 -22.17
C LYS A 180 2.50 5.79 -20.71
N PHE A 181 2.44 7.08 -20.41
CA PHE A 181 2.22 7.62 -19.08
C PHE A 181 0.92 8.42 -19.06
N TRP A 182 0.06 8.14 -18.09
CA TRP A 182 -1.27 8.71 -17.99
C TRP A 182 -1.46 9.37 -16.63
N ASP A 183 -1.85 10.64 -16.62
CA ASP A 183 -2.19 11.34 -15.39
C ASP A 183 -3.64 11.03 -15.01
N THR A 184 -3.87 10.39 -13.86
CA THR A 184 -5.23 10.00 -13.44
C THR A 184 -6.09 11.19 -12.99
N GLN A 185 -5.47 12.30 -12.54
CA GLN A 185 -6.19 13.50 -12.12
C GLN A 185 -6.60 14.35 -13.32
N SER A 186 -5.66 14.62 -14.23
CA SER A 186 -5.93 15.42 -15.44
C SER A 186 -6.61 14.62 -16.55
N LYS A 187 -6.61 13.29 -16.46
CA LYS A 187 -7.17 12.34 -17.43
C LYS A 187 -6.56 12.49 -18.83
N ASN A 188 -5.26 12.77 -18.88
CA ASN A 188 -4.52 12.99 -20.12
C ASN A 188 -3.29 12.08 -20.21
N GLU A 189 -2.89 11.79 -21.45
CA GLU A 189 -1.57 11.26 -21.76
C GLU A 189 -0.51 12.33 -21.45
N ILE A 190 0.46 12.00 -20.61
CA ILE A 190 1.59 12.89 -20.27
C ILE A 190 2.68 12.76 -21.33
N SER A 191 3.00 11.52 -21.69
CA SER A 191 4.10 11.22 -22.60
C SER A 191 3.97 9.81 -23.18
N SER A 192 4.48 9.64 -24.40
CA SER A 192 4.47 8.39 -25.17
C SER A 192 5.64 8.25 -26.14
N ASN A 193 6.15 9.38 -26.66
CA ASN A 193 7.21 9.35 -27.66
C ASN A 193 8.59 9.16 -27.01
N GLY A 194 9.31 8.12 -27.46
CA GLY A 194 10.70 7.88 -27.09
C GLY A 194 10.90 7.04 -25.82
N PHE A 195 9.84 6.48 -25.27
CA PHE A 195 9.88 5.60 -24.09
C PHE A 195 9.59 4.17 -24.51
N PHE A 196 10.49 3.24 -24.16
CA PHE A 196 10.36 1.84 -24.53
C PHE A 196 10.76 0.93 -23.37
N ALA A 197 10.05 -0.20 -23.24
CA ALA A 197 10.41 -1.30 -22.36
C ALA A 197 9.71 -2.59 -22.78
N ASN A 198 10.29 -3.72 -22.40
CA ASN A 198 9.69 -5.05 -22.46
C ASN A 198 8.80 -5.32 -21.23
N SER A 199 9.14 -4.73 -20.08
CA SER A 199 8.40 -4.87 -18.82
C SER A 199 8.58 -3.63 -17.96
N ILE A 200 7.63 -3.40 -17.06
CA ILE A 200 7.63 -2.28 -16.12
C ILE A 200 7.59 -2.76 -14.67
N SER A 201 8.18 -1.98 -13.77
CA SER A 201 8.04 -2.16 -12.33
C SER A 201 8.05 -0.80 -11.66
N SER A 202 7.09 -0.54 -10.79
CA SER A 202 7.02 0.65 -9.95
C SER A 202 7.34 0.28 -8.50
N GLY A 203 8.04 1.18 -7.79
CA GLY A 203 8.40 1.00 -6.39
C GLY A 203 7.75 2.05 -5.49
N GLU A 204 7.32 1.63 -4.30
CA GLU A 204 6.74 2.52 -3.26
C GLU A 204 7.77 3.49 -2.64
N CYS A 205 9.07 3.25 -2.86
CA CYS A 205 10.18 3.92 -2.18
C CYS A 205 10.92 4.95 -3.05
N ARG A 206 10.20 5.79 -3.82
CA ARG A 206 10.64 7.05 -4.49
C ARG A 206 10.63 7.03 -6.03
N HIS A 207 9.47 7.35 -6.60
CA HIS A 207 9.36 8.02 -7.92
C HIS A 207 9.93 7.30 -9.14
N PHE A 208 10.29 6.01 -9.07
CA PHE A 208 10.84 5.33 -10.23
C PHE A 208 9.84 4.37 -10.86
N CYS A 209 9.72 4.48 -12.18
CA CYS A 209 9.29 3.38 -13.03
C CYS A 209 10.56 2.79 -13.65
N ILE A 210 10.82 1.50 -13.44
CA ILE A 210 11.90 0.80 -14.14
C ILE A 210 11.31 0.14 -15.36
N GLY A 211 11.87 0.45 -16.53
CA GLY A 211 11.65 -0.31 -17.76
C GLY A 211 12.84 -1.21 -18.05
N ASP A 212 12.64 -2.53 -18.20
CA ASP A 212 13.67 -3.41 -18.76
C ASP A 212 13.55 -3.43 -20.28
N MET A 213 14.64 -3.20 -21.00
CA MET A 213 14.70 -3.34 -22.46
C MET A 213 15.89 -4.21 -22.84
N GLY A 214 15.65 -5.53 -22.92
CA GLY A 214 16.67 -6.50 -23.30
C GLY A 214 17.82 -6.61 -22.30
N GLY A 215 17.55 -6.50 -20.99
CA GLY A 215 18.53 -6.55 -19.92
C GLY A 215 19.09 -5.20 -19.49
N ILE A 216 18.65 -4.10 -20.13
CA ILE A 216 19.00 -2.74 -19.72
C ILE A 216 17.85 -2.19 -18.88
N LEU A 217 18.14 -1.93 -17.60
CA LEU A 217 17.20 -1.27 -16.69
C LEU A 217 17.28 0.24 -16.86
N THR A 218 16.16 0.85 -17.26
CA THR A 218 16.01 2.31 -17.38
C THR A 218 15.11 2.81 -16.27
N SER A 219 15.60 3.76 -15.48
CA SER A 219 14.83 4.44 -14.43
C SER A 219 14.20 5.70 -14.99
N TYR A 220 12.89 5.85 -14.85
CA TYR A 220 12.15 7.06 -15.19
C TYR A 220 11.79 7.83 -13.93
N GLU A 221 12.05 9.15 -13.92
CA GLU A 221 11.70 10.07 -12.85
C GLU A 221 10.76 11.16 -13.38
N ARG A 222 9.73 11.50 -12.60
CA ARG A 222 8.82 12.60 -12.93
C ARG A 222 9.50 13.91 -12.52
N VAL A 223 9.80 14.75 -13.49
CA VAL A 223 10.23 16.13 -13.24
C VAL A 223 9.04 17.05 -13.48
N ASP A 224 8.35 17.46 -12.42
CA ASP A 224 7.34 18.51 -12.54
C ASP A 224 8.02 19.79 -13.02
N ASN A 225 7.48 20.44 -14.06
CA ASN A 225 8.03 21.70 -14.58
C ASN A 225 8.07 22.76 -13.46
N LEU A 226 9.24 22.98 -12.86
CA LEU A 226 9.51 24.07 -11.91
C LEU A 226 9.57 25.46 -12.59
N TYR A 227 9.26 25.56 -13.87
CA TYR A 227 9.23 26.83 -14.60
C TYR A 227 7.88 27.55 -14.43
N ASN A 228 7.68 28.08 -13.24
CA ASN A 228 6.89 29.30 -13.01
C ASN A 228 7.62 30.16 -11.96
N ILE A 229 8.88 30.47 -12.21
CA ILE A 229 9.57 31.59 -11.56
C ILE A 229 9.63 32.72 -12.60
N GLY A 230 8.63 33.59 -12.53
CA GLY A 230 8.69 35.00 -12.90
C GLY A 230 9.09 35.38 -14.32
N THR A 231 8.09 35.81 -15.10
CA THR A 231 8.22 37.01 -15.96
C THR A 231 7.04 37.92 -15.69
#